data_AF-A0A7J4ETK9-F1
#
_entry.id   AF-A0A7J4ETK9-F1
#
_cell.length_a   1.000
_cell.length_b   1.000
_cell.length_c   1.000
_cell.angle_alpha   90.00
_cell.angle_beta   90.00
_cell.angle_gamma   90.00
#
_symmetry.space_group_name_H-M   'P 1'
#
loop_
_entity.id
_entity.type
_entity.pdbx_description
1 polymer ?
#
loop_
_entity_poly.entity_id
_entity_poly.type
_entity_poly.pdbx_seq_one_letter_code
_entity_poly.pdbx_strand_id
1 'polypeptide(L)'
;MRQFWLVVGTEKNWKVAFENKNIWGLKAFRELTALWNMLREGDGLLFYVSKPVHGIVGFGHVVTKFRQTNPLWPDEIKRNEVIWPLRFEFDIEYCLPPSLWESHKYTSPDLQMISRMVFQCYPVEEVNTARVALGFDNIQYSELADFFYVWLRIGLKNLYPWFNPEFSSRPNEIVQNEKMGKTIEFFSDGLNKVFSECHRVLKDEGLLIFTFHHNKLWAWESIGKILLGSGFYISATPVVRSEGKSGFHSSKGNLRYDCVLVCRKRPSQWEDNSWSSLREHILKDAILWTRKTLRSGMLITEVDVFTIIMGKTLEYYTKAFPNIKHYNELITLAEALNEMKDFANHVTETSRPEQPPLPKSYVKKAEQLTLFIRESREKYEARRHIE
;
A
#
# COMPACT_ATOMS: atom_id res chain seq x y z
N MET A 1 4.57 -18.95 19.44
CA MET A 1 4.53 -18.01 18.31
C MET A 1 4.92 -18.76 17.05
N ARG A 2 4.16 -18.57 15.97
CA ARG A 2 4.41 -19.15 14.65
C ARG A 2 5.71 -18.59 14.09
N GLN A 3 6.64 -19.44 13.63
CA GLN A 3 7.84 -18.97 12.97
C GLN A 3 7.59 -18.81 11.47
N PHE A 4 8.41 -17.99 10.83
CA PHE A 4 8.36 -17.79 9.39
C PHE A 4 9.70 -18.16 8.78
N TRP A 5 9.65 -18.76 7.59
CA TRP A 5 10.83 -19.30 6.92
C TRP A 5 10.93 -18.78 5.50
N LEU A 6 12.08 -18.21 5.15
CA LEU A 6 12.39 -17.85 3.77
C LEU A 6 12.87 -19.10 3.03
N VAL A 7 12.13 -19.49 2.00
CA VAL A 7 12.45 -20.63 1.14
C VAL A 7 12.95 -20.09 -0.19
N VAL A 8 14.21 -20.35 -0.54
CA VAL A 8 14.84 -19.80 -1.74
C VAL A 8 15.04 -20.91 -2.77
N GLY A 9 14.53 -20.69 -3.98
CA GLY A 9 14.74 -21.62 -5.10
C GLY A 9 14.69 -20.94 -6.46
N THR A 10 15.02 -21.68 -7.51
CA THR A 10 14.88 -21.20 -8.89
C THR A 10 13.42 -21.25 -9.32
N GLU A 11 13.09 -20.55 -10.42
CA GLU A 11 11.76 -20.65 -11.04
C GLU A 11 11.40 -22.11 -11.37
N LYS A 12 12.36 -22.88 -11.89
CA LYS A 12 12.21 -24.32 -12.17
C LYS A 12 11.84 -25.10 -10.90
N ASN A 13 12.52 -24.85 -9.78
CA ASN A 13 12.27 -25.56 -8.53
C ASN A 13 10.87 -25.28 -7.98
N TRP A 14 10.42 -24.02 -8.05
CA TRP A 14 9.07 -23.64 -7.63
C TRP A 14 7.98 -24.26 -8.50
N LYS A 15 8.15 -24.26 -9.83
CA LYS A 15 7.24 -24.95 -10.76
C LYS A 15 7.11 -26.44 -10.41
N VAL A 16 8.25 -27.11 -10.22
CA VAL A 16 8.28 -28.53 -9.81
C VAL A 16 7.56 -28.72 -8.48
N ALA A 17 7.80 -27.86 -7.48
CA ALA A 17 7.15 -27.97 -6.17
C ALA A 17 5.63 -27.86 -6.29
N PHE A 18 5.11 -26.87 -7.02
CA PHE A 18 3.67 -26.66 -7.21
C PHE A 18 3.01 -27.79 -8.00
N GLU A 19 3.68 -28.33 -9.02
CA GLU A 19 3.19 -29.46 -9.82
C GLU A 19 3.21 -30.79 -9.03
N ASN A 20 4.12 -30.92 -8.06
CA ASN A 20 4.33 -32.16 -7.29
C ASN A 20 3.76 -32.05 -5.87
N LYS A 21 2.46 -31.69 -5.78
CA LYS A 21 1.69 -31.65 -4.52
C LYS A 21 2.28 -30.71 -3.45
N ASN A 22 2.88 -29.60 -3.86
CA ASN A 22 3.45 -28.60 -2.95
C ASN A 22 4.48 -29.17 -1.97
N ILE A 23 5.44 -29.93 -2.51
CA ILE A 23 6.54 -30.49 -1.73
C ILE A 23 7.80 -29.67 -1.98
N TRP A 24 8.50 -29.29 -0.91
CA TRP A 24 9.84 -28.70 -0.99
C TRP A 24 10.89 -29.63 -0.36
N GLY A 25 12.13 -29.49 -0.81
CA GLY A 25 13.23 -30.38 -0.47
C GLY A 25 14.54 -29.62 -0.26
N LEU A 26 15.26 -30.01 0.79
CA LEU A 26 16.56 -29.47 1.19
C LEU A 26 17.61 -30.58 1.19
N LYS A 27 18.86 -30.19 0.93
CA LYS A 27 20.01 -31.09 1.04
C LYS A 27 20.33 -31.36 2.52
N ALA A 28 20.83 -32.55 2.82
CA ALA A 28 21.21 -32.95 4.18
C ALA A 28 22.66 -32.54 4.53
N PHE A 29 22.89 -31.24 4.71
CA PHE A 29 24.09 -30.74 5.38
C PHE A 29 23.76 -30.32 6.83
N ARG A 30 24.76 -30.21 7.69
CA ARG A 30 24.59 -30.07 9.15
C ARG A 30 23.68 -28.89 9.51
N GLU A 31 23.90 -27.73 8.88
CA GLU A 31 23.18 -26.49 9.14
C GLU A 31 21.71 -26.59 8.71
N LEU A 32 21.46 -27.05 7.49
CA LEU A 32 20.10 -27.22 6.97
C LEU A 32 19.31 -28.28 7.74
N THR A 33 19.98 -29.32 8.22
CA THR A 33 19.34 -30.34 9.06
C THR A 33 18.88 -29.75 10.38
N ALA A 34 19.67 -28.88 11.00
CA ALA A 34 19.28 -28.19 12.23
C ALA A 34 18.07 -27.27 12.01
N LEU A 35 18.07 -26.47 10.93
CA LEU A 35 16.95 -25.61 10.59
C LEU A 35 15.67 -26.41 10.24
N TRP A 36 15.81 -27.47 9.45
CA TRP A 36 14.69 -28.36 9.13
C TRP A 36 14.13 -29.07 10.37
N ASN A 37 14.98 -29.42 11.35
CA ASN A 37 14.53 -29.97 12.63
C ASN A 37 13.71 -28.95 13.44
N MET A 38 13.98 -27.66 13.31
CA MET A 38 13.22 -26.59 13.96
C MET A 38 11.86 -26.30 13.31
N LEU A 39 11.68 -26.65 12.03
CA LEU A 39 10.44 -26.48 11.29
C LEU A 39 9.27 -27.21 11.97
N ARG A 40 8.12 -26.54 12.14
CA ARG A 40 6.90 -27.11 12.73
C ARG A 40 5.72 -27.01 11.79
N GLU A 41 4.75 -27.90 11.97
CA GLU A 41 3.45 -27.80 11.30
C GLU A 41 2.81 -26.46 11.65
N GLY A 42 2.23 -25.82 10.64
CA GLY A 42 1.67 -24.49 10.74
C GLY A 42 2.69 -23.36 10.69
N ASP A 43 4.01 -23.57 10.65
CA ASP A 43 4.95 -22.46 10.42
C ASP A 43 4.69 -21.79 9.06
N GLY A 44 4.93 -20.47 8.98
CA GLY A 44 4.75 -19.69 7.75
C GLY A 44 5.95 -19.82 6.81
N LEU A 45 5.70 -19.75 5.51
CA LEU A 45 6.70 -19.87 4.46
C LEU A 45 6.63 -18.65 3.55
N LEU A 46 7.79 -18.14 3.13
CA LEU A 46 7.94 -17.09 2.13
C LEU A 46 8.60 -17.71 0.90
N PHE A 47 7.92 -17.63 -0.24
CA PHE A 47 8.38 -18.24 -1.48
C PHE A 47 9.28 -17.26 -2.22
N TYR A 48 10.58 -17.43 -2.12
CA TYR A 48 11.55 -16.58 -2.81
C TYR A 48 12.05 -17.24 -4.08
N VAL A 49 11.85 -16.55 -5.20
CA VAL A 49 12.39 -16.94 -6.50
C VAL A 49 13.71 -16.22 -6.71
N SER A 50 14.76 -17.00 -6.90
CA SER A 50 16.10 -16.53 -7.25
C SER A 50 16.15 -16.07 -8.72
N LYS A 51 17.26 -16.26 -9.44
CA LYS A 51 17.36 -15.81 -10.85
C LYS A 51 16.25 -16.41 -11.72
N PRO A 52 15.62 -15.63 -12.63
CA PRO A 52 15.86 -14.20 -12.92
C PRO A 52 15.07 -13.21 -12.03
N VAL A 53 14.15 -13.71 -11.21
CA VAL A 53 13.15 -12.91 -10.50
C VAL A 53 13.76 -12.09 -9.36
N HIS A 54 14.51 -12.69 -8.44
CA HIS A 54 15.09 -12.04 -7.25
C HIS A 54 14.06 -11.37 -6.31
N GLY A 55 13.10 -12.15 -5.82
CA GLY A 55 12.15 -11.66 -4.82
C GLY A 55 11.17 -12.69 -4.30
N ILE A 56 10.40 -12.28 -3.30
CA ILE A 56 9.28 -13.05 -2.75
C ILE A 56 8.09 -12.92 -3.70
N VAL A 57 7.48 -14.05 -4.04
CA VAL A 57 6.33 -14.14 -4.96
C VAL A 57 5.09 -14.71 -4.29
N GLY A 58 5.19 -15.20 -3.06
CA GLY A 58 4.08 -15.83 -2.37
C GLY A 58 4.39 -16.23 -0.93
N PHE A 59 3.35 -16.75 -0.28
CA PHE A 59 3.32 -17.20 1.10
C PHE A 59 2.61 -18.54 1.20
N GLY A 60 2.99 -19.32 2.20
CA GLY A 60 2.37 -20.59 2.49
C GLY A 60 2.55 -21.01 3.94
N HIS A 61 2.17 -22.25 4.22
CA HIS A 61 2.38 -22.83 5.53
C HIS A 61 2.75 -24.29 5.49
N VAL A 62 3.62 -24.70 6.40
CA VAL A 62 4.05 -26.09 6.53
C VAL A 62 2.85 -26.94 6.93
N VAL A 63 2.58 -27.99 6.17
CA VAL A 63 1.58 -29.01 6.51
C VAL A 63 2.25 -30.07 7.37
N THR A 64 3.30 -30.69 6.83
CA THR A 64 4.09 -31.70 7.55
C THR A 64 5.51 -31.80 7.01
N LYS A 65 6.40 -32.48 7.72
CA LYS A 65 7.80 -32.70 7.29
C LYS A 65 8.19 -34.17 7.38
N PHE A 66 8.99 -34.63 6.42
CA PHE A 66 9.41 -36.02 6.34
C PHE A 66 10.80 -36.17 5.71
N ARG A 67 11.41 -37.34 5.90
CA ARG A 67 12.67 -37.72 5.24
C ARG A 67 12.38 -38.64 4.08
N GLN A 68 12.94 -38.32 2.92
CA GLN A 68 12.80 -39.12 1.71
C GLN A 68 13.98 -40.08 1.54
N THR A 69 13.67 -41.36 1.31
CA THR A 69 14.66 -42.42 1.07
C THR A 69 14.66 -42.94 -0.36
N ASN A 70 13.63 -42.61 -1.16
CA ASN A 70 13.51 -43.02 -2.57
C ASN A 70 13.45 -41.80 -3.51
N PRO A 71 14.05 -41.84 -4.71
CA PRO A 71 13.96 -40.76 -5.69
C PRO A 71 12.49 -40.38 -5.99
N LEU A 72 12.16 -39.09 -5.91
CA LEU A 72 10.79 -38.62 -6.16
C LEU A 72 10.71 -37.59 -7.28
N TRP A 73 11.71 -36.72 -7.41
CA TRP A 73 11.69 -35.66 -8.41
C TRP A 73 12.34 -36.08 -9.73
N PRO A 74 11.98 -35.45 -10.87
CA PRO A 74 12.45 -35.88 -12.19
C PRO A 74 13.97 -36.02 -12.31
N ASP A 75 14.73 -35.11 -11.70
CA ASP A 75 16.19 -35.14 -11.74
C ASP A 75 16.78 -36.24 -10.84
N GLU A 76 16.10 -36.63 -9.74
CA GLU A 76 16.48 -37.74 -8.86
C GLU A 76 16.16 -39.10 -9.50
N ILE A 77 14.97 -39.23 -10.12
CA ILE A 77 14.54 -40.45 -10.81
C ILE A 77 15.49 -40.76 -11.97
N LYS A 78 15.86 -39.74 -12.76
CA LYS A 78 16.84 -39.89 -13.85
C LYS A 78 18.21 -40.38 -13.37
N ARG A 79 18.62 -39.98 -12.18
CA ARG A 79 19.92 -40.33 -11.59
C ARG A 79 19.87 -41.56 -10.68
N ASN A 80 18.68 -42.06 -10.39
CA ASN A 80 18.41 -43.09 -9.39
C ASN A 80 19.07 -42.78 -8.03
N GLU A 81 19.03 -41.50 -7.62
CA GLU A 81 19.70 -41.00 -6.41
C GLU A 81 18.83 -39.94 -5.71
N VAL A 82 18.72 -40.00 -4.38
CA VAL A 82 18.04 -38.97 -3.58
C VAL A 82 18.99 -37.81 -3.33
N ILE A 83 18.67 -36.63 -3.87
CA ILE A 83 19.49 -35.42 -3.77
C ILE A 83 18.96 -34.50 -2.67
N TRP A 84 17.65 -34.46 -2.45
CA TRP A 84 16.98 -33.62 -1.44
C TRP A 84 16.18 -34.47 -0.45
N PRO A 85 16.85 -35.09 0.54
CA PRO A 85 16.20 -36.02 1.47
C PRO A 85 15.39 -35.33 2.57
N LEU A 86 15.63 -34.06 2.89
CA LEU A 86 14.90 -33.34 3.94
C LEU A 86 13.71 -32.62 3.31
N ARG A 87 12.48 -33.09 3.53
CA ARG A 87 11.30 -32.56 2.83
C ARG A 87 10.24 -32.02 3.76
N PHE A 88 9.41 -31.16 3.21
CA PHE A 88 8.17 -30.74 3.84
C PHE A 88 7.11 -30.46 2.78
N GLU A 89 5.87 -30.78 3.14
CA GLU A 89 4.66 -30.40 2.43
C GLU A 89 4.21 -29.03 2.92
N PHE A 90 3.59 -28.27 2.03
CA PHE A 90 3.03 -26.98 2.37
C PHE A 90 1.73 -26.69 1.62
N ASP A 91 0.89 -25.87 2.21
CA ASP A 91 -0.22 -25.25 1.49
C ASP A 91 0.15 -23.83 1.08
N ILE A 92 -0.43 -23.40 -0.04
CA ILE A 92 -0.25 -22.06 -0.56
C ILE A 92 -1.30 -21.16 0.09
N GLU A 93 -0.85 -20.15 0.83
CA GLU A 93 -1.71 -19.10 1.37
C GLU A 93 -1.98 -18.05 0.29
N TYR A 94 -0.94 -17.67 -0.46
CA TYR A 94 -0.99 -16.73 -1.58
C TYR A 94 0.21 -16.94 -2.50
N CYS A 95 0.03 -16.81 -3.81
CA CYS A 95 1.15 -16.81 -4.74
C CYS A 95 0.76 -16.01 -5.98
N LEU A 96 1.65 -15.14 -6.45
CA LEU A 96 1.51 -14.49 -7.74
C LEU A 96 1.47 -15.55 -8.85
N PRO A 97 0.69 -15.35 -9.93
CA PRO A 97 0.82 -16.18 -11.11
C PRO A 97 2.24 -16.00 -11.71
N PRO A 98 2.84 -17.04 -12.32
CA PRO A 98 4.20 -16.98 -12.85
C PRO A 98 4.49 -15.82 -13.80
N SER A 99 3.50 -15.39 -14.57
CA SER A 99 3.60 -14.22 -15.48
C SER A 99 3.86 -12.89 -14.77
N LEU A 100 3.56 -12.79 -13.47
CA LEU A 100 3.72 -11.57 -12.67
C LEU A 100 4.94 -11.61 -11.74
N TRP A 101 5.70 -12.72 -11.71
CA TRP A 101 6.82 -12.85 -10.78
C TRP A 101 7.88 -11.78 -10.99
N GLU A 102 8.24 -11.46 -12.22
CA GLU A 102 9.27 -10.45 -12.48
C GLU A 102 8.81 -9.02 -12.13
N SER A 103 7.55 -8.68 -12.43
CA SER A 103 7.01 -7.33 -12.33
C SER A 103 6.45 -6.98 -10.96
N HIS A 104 5.85 -7.95 -10.24
CA HIS A 104 5.09 -7.70 -9.02
C HIS A 104 5.66 -8.36 -7.76
N LYS A 105 6.82 -9.04 -7.85
CA LYS A 105 7.54 -9.56 -6.67
C LYS A 105 7.76 -8.49 -5.60
N TYR A 106 7.86 -8.93 -4.36
CA TYR A 106 8.43 -8.11 -3.29
C TYR A 106 9.95 -8.31 -3.23
N THR A 107 10.70 -7.22 -3.17
CA THR A 107 12.16 -7.25 -3.01
C THR A 107 12.63 -6.06 -2.16
N SER A 108 13.71 -6.26 -1.41
CA SER A 108 14.38 -5.22 -0.62
C SER A 108 15.90 -5.45 -0.63
N PRO A 109 16.73 -4.43 -0.35
CA PRO A 109 18.19 -4.59 -0.26
C PRO A 109 18.60 -5.66 0.76
N ASP A 110 17.97 -5.67 1.94
CA ASP A 110 18.25 -6.64 3.00
C ASP A 110 17.89 -8.07 2.56
N LEU A 111 16.74 -8.22 1.89
CA LEU A 111 16.30 -9.51 1.34
C LEU A 111 17.32 -10.08 0.35
N GLN A 112 17.91 -9.24 -0.49
CA GLN A 112 18.93 -9.69 -1.45
C GLN A 112 20.20 -10.18 -0.74
N MET A 113 20.60 -9.56 0.37
CA MET A 113 21.75 -10.01 1.16
C MET A 113 21.51 -11.37 1.82
N ILE A 114 20.34 -11.56 2.42
CA ILE A 114 20.02 -12.78 3.18
C ILE A 114 19.54 -13.93 2.31
N SER A 115 19.04 -13.68 1.09
CA SER A 115 18.63 -14.72 0.13
C SER A 115 19.76 -15.63 -0.39
N ARG A 116 21.00 -15.41 0.04
CA ARG A 116 22.13 -16.31 -0.23
C ARG A 116 21.98 -17.67 0.44
N MET A 117 21.27 -17.73 1.57
CA MET A 117 20.92 -18.98 2.23
C MET A 117 19.64 -19.57 1.61
N VAL A 118 19.68 -20.86 1.29
CA VAL A 118 18.55 -21.53 0.61
C VAL A 118 17.31 -21.71 1.50
N PHE A 119 17.52 -21.65 2.83
CA PHE A 119 16.47 -21.83 3.83
C PHE A 119 16.90 -21.21 5.17
N GLN A 120 16.05 -20.38 5.78
CA GLN A 120 16.35 -19.72 7.07
C GLN A 120 15.08 -19.16 7.74
N CYS A 121 15.13 -18.92 9.05
CA CYS A 121 14.11 -18.14 9.75
C CYS A 121 14.06 -16.71 9.22
N TYR A 122 12.86 -16.13 9.18
CA TYR A 122 12.62 -14.80 8.67
C TYR A 122 11.88 -13.93 9.71
N PRO A 123 12.28 -12.67 9.95
CA PRO A 123 11.65 -11.82 10.96
C PRO A 123 10.19 -11.53 10.64
N VAL A 124 9.29 -11.69 11.62
CA VAL A 124 7.83 -11.50 11.45
C VAL A 124 7.47 -10.11 10.92
N GLU A 125 8.26 -9.10 11.30
CA GLU A 125 8.06 -7.71 10.92
C GLU A 125 8.28 -7.49 9.41
N GLU A 126 9.25 -8.19 8.83
CA GLU A 126 9.52 -8.17 7.40
C GLU A 126 8.47 -8.97 6.62
N VAL A 127 7.93 -10.05 7.21
CA VAL A 127 6.83 -10.83 6.60
C VAL A 127 5.63 -9.93 6.31
N ASN A 128 5.19 -9.14 7.30
CA ASN A 128 4.03 -8.27 7.14
C ASN A 128 4.24 -7.24 6.01
N THR A 129 5.46 -6.71 5.89
CA THR A 129 5.81 -5.77 4.82
C THR A 129 5.69 -6.45 3.45
N ALA A 130 6.19 -7.68 3.32
CA ALA A 130 6.08 -8.46 2.09
C ALA A 130 4.61 -8.79 1.75
N ARG A 131 3.80 -9.17 2.75
CA ARG A 131 2.36 -9.50 2.58
C ARG A 131 1.58 -8.30 2.04
N VAL A 132 1.72 -7.14 2.69
CA VAL A 132 1.08 -5.90 2.24
C VAL A 132 1.57 -5.50 0.85
N ALA A 133 2.88 -5.57 0.59
CA ALA A 133 3.44 -5.19 -0.71
C ALA A 133 2.96 -6.07 -1.86
N LEU A 134 2.71 -7.36 -1.59
CA LEU A 134 2.16 -8.30 -2.56
C LEU A 134 0.62 -8.22 -2.67
N GLY A 135 -0.02 -7.28 -1.98
CA GLY A 135 -1.48 -7.11 -1.99
C GLY A 135 -2.24 -8.19 -1.22
N PHE A 136 -1.55 -8.97 -0.38
CA PHE A 136 -2.13 -10.12 0.30
C PHE A 136 -3.13 -9.73 1.39
N ASP A 137 -2.94 -8.58 2.03
CA ASP A 137 -3.83 -8.06 3.07
C ASP A 137 -4.89 -7.08 2.51
N ASN A 138 -5.10 -7.03 1.19
CA ASN A 138 -6.20 -6.24 0.61
C ASN A 138 -7.53 -6.96 0.84
N ILE A 139 -8.29 -6.48 1.82
CA ILE A 139 -9.66 -6.96 2.07
C ILE A 139 -10.55 -6.58 0.89
N GLN A 140 -11.07 -7.59 0.19
CA GLN A 140 -12.11 -7.40 -0.83
C GLN A 140 -13.44 -7.11 -0.11
N TYR A 141 -13.66 -5.84 0.24
CA TYR A 141 -14.82 -5.43 1.05
C TYR A 141 -16.17 -5.80 0.41
N SER A 142 -16.26 -5.91 -0.91
CA SER A 142 -17.47 -6.39 -1.57
C SER A 142 -17.76 -7.86 -1.28
N GLU A 143 -16.75 -8.72 -1.36
CA GLU A 143 -16.88 -10.14 -1.01
C GLU A 143 -17.19 -10.30 0.48
N LEU A 144 -16.55 -9.51 1.34
CA LEU A 144 -16.86 -9.49 2.78
C LEU A 144 -18.28 -8.96 3.06
N ALA A 145 -18.76 -7.98 2.29
CA ALA A 145 -20.11 -7.47 2.43
C ALA A 145 -21.16 -8.53 2.11
N ASP A 146 -20.88 -9.46 1.19
CA ASP A 146 -21.80 -10.56 0.87
C ASP A 146 -22.05 -11.49 2.06
N PHE A 147 -21.05 -11.69 2.93
CA PHE A 147 -21.23 -12.43 4.18
C PHE A 147 -22.35 -11.82 5.05
N PHE A 148 -22.43 -10.49 5.13
CA PHE A 148 -23.50 -9.80 5.88
C PHE A 148 -24.79 -9.66 5.07
N TYR A 149 -24.67 -9.45 3.76
CA TYR A 149 -25.80 -9.26 2.84
C TYR A 149 -26.78 -10.43 2.88
N VAL A 150 -26.30 -11.68 2.87
CA VAL A 150 -27.16 -12.87 2.85
C VAL A 150 -28.06 -12.95 4.09
N TRP A 151 -27.58 -12.51 5.26
CA TRP A 151 -28.39 -12.45 6.48
C TRP A 151 -29.42 -11.34 6.43
N LEU A 152 -29.01 -10.13 5.99
CA LEU A 152 -29.92 -8.99 5.84
C LEU A 152 -31.02 -9.28 4.82
N ARG A 153 -30.67 -9.97 3.73
CA ARG A 153 -31.58 -10.37 2.66
C ARG A 153 -32.77 -11.19 3.15
N ILE A 154 -32.57 -12.11 4.11
CA ILE A 154 -33.64 -12.97 4.64
C ILE A 154 -34.82 -12.13 5.15
N GLY A 155 -34.53 -11.03 5.86
CA GLY A 155 -35.56 -10.14 6.41
C GLY A 155 -36.01 -9.02 5.46
N LEU A 156 -35.17 -8.62 4.50
CA LEU A 156 -35.38 -7.39 3.72
C LEU A 156 -35.80 -7.61 2.26
N LYS A 157 -35.65 -8.81 1.70
CA LYS A 157 -35.94 -9.08 0.27
C LYS A 157 -37.37 -8.73 -0.16
N ASN A 158 -38.35 -8.89 0.72
CA ASN A 158 -39.76 -8.60 0.40
C ASN A 158 -40.12 -7.11 0.56
N LEU A 159 -39.26 -6.33 1.21
CA LEU A 159 -39.50 -4.90 1.49
C LEU A 159 -38.74 -4.00 0.53
N TYR A 160 -37.62 -4.48 0.00
CA TYR A 160 -36.66 -3.65 -0.72
C TYR A 160 -36.10 -4.37 -1.96
N PRO A 161 -36.29 -3.82 -3.17
CA PRO A 161 -35.85 -4.47 -4.41
C PRO A 161 -34.35 -4.77 -4.49
N TRP A 162 -33.50 -3.97 -3.83
CA TRP A 162 -32.04 -4.19 -3.78
C TRP A 162 -31.61 -5.41 -2.95
N PHE A 163 -32.53 -6.03 -2.21
CA PHE A 163 -32.31 -7.33 -1.55
C PHE A 163 -32.90 -8.50 -2.37
N ASN A 164 -33.43 -8.27 -3.57
CA ASN A 164 -33.88 -9.36 -4.45
C ASN A 164 -32.73 -10.23 -4.96
N PRO A 165 -31.59 -9.68 -5.43
CA PRO A 165 -30.46 -10.48 -5.87
C PRO A 165 -29.96 -11.42 -4.77
N GLU A 166 -29.38 -12.56 -5.15
CA GLU A 166 -28.82 -13.53 -4.18
C GLU A 166 -27.58 -12.98 -3.46
N PHE A 167 -26.78 -12.19 -4.18
CA PHE A 167 -25.56 -11.54 -3.71
C PHE A 167 -25.63 -10.03 -3.96
N SER A 168 -24.86 -9.25 -3.22
CA SER A 168 -24.76 -7.80 -3.41
C SER A 168 -24.04 -7.39 -4.70
N SER A 169 -23.53 -8.38 -5.46
CA SER A 169 -22.78 -8.32 -6.72
C SER A 169 -22.73 -6.94 -7.37
N ARG A 170 -21.51 -6.40 -7.43
CA ARG A 170 -21.22 -5.08 -7.99
C ARG A 170 -20.27 -5.24 -9.17
N PRO A 171 -20.77 -5.64 -10.36
CA PRO A 171 -19.91 -5.84 -11.53
C PRO A 171 -19.16 -4.55 -11.90
N ASN A 172 -19.79 -3.39 -11.70
CA ASN A 172 -19.20 -2.07 -11.95
C ASN A 172 -18.43 -1.49 -10.76
N GLU A 173 -18.22 -2.25 -9.68
CA GLU A 173 -17.37 -1.78 -8.58
C GLU A 173 -15.93 -1.62 -9.05
N ILE A 174 -15.36 -0.45 -8.76
CA ILE A 174 -14.02 -0.03 -9.15
C ILE A 174 -13.03 -0.52 -8.09
N VAL A 175 -12.56 -1.77 -8.25
CA VAL A 175 -11.53 -2.42 -7.41
C VAL A 175 -10.49 -3.09 -8.29
N GLN A 176 -9.28 -3.30 -7.77
CA GLN A 176 -8.29 -4.15 -8.42
C GLN A 176 -8.48 -5.60 -7.96
N ASN A 177 -8.94 -6.46 -8.86
CA ASN A 177 -9.14 -7.89 -8.62
C ASN A 177 -8.94 -8.67 -9.92
N GLU A 178 -7.73 -9.19 -10.11
CA GLU A 178 -7.35 -9.92 -11.34
C GLU A 178 -8.18 -11.18 -11.56
N LYS A 179 -8.59 -11.88 -10.48
CA LYS A 179 -9.44 -13.08 -10.57
C LYS A 179 -10.81 -12.77 -11.19
N MET A 180 -11.28 -11.53 -11.04
CA MET A 180 -12.52 -11.05 -11.62
C MET A 180 -12.31 -10.26 -12.93
N GLY A 181 -11.08 -10.23 -13.47
CA GLY A 181 -10.74 -9.45 -14.66
C GLY A 181 -10.75 -7.93 -14.44
N LYS A 182 -10.77 -7.46 -13.20
CA LYS A 182 -10.73 -6.03 -12.86
C LYS A 182 -9.28 -5.56 -12.74
N THR A 183 -8.70 -5.17 -13.88
CA THR A 183 -7.31 -4.75 -14.00
C THR A 183 -7.07 -3.34 -13.47
N ILE A 184 -5.80 -2.89 -13.46
CA ILE A 184 -5.43 -1.53 -13.09
C ILE A 184 -6.00 -0.49 -14.09
N GLU A 185 -6.16 -0.86 -15.37
CA GLU A 185 -6.81 -0.05 -16.39
C GLU A 185 -8.30 0.09 -16.09
N PHE A 186 -8.99 -1.00 -15.76
CA PHE A 186 -10.40 -0.96 -15.35
C PHE A 186 -10.60 -0.03 -14.14
N PHE A 187 -9.71 -0.12 -13.15
CA PHE A 187 -9.72 0.76 -11.98
C PHE A 187 -9.55 2.24 -12.36
N SER A 188 -8.55 2.53 -13.20
CA SER A 188 -8.22 3.90 -13.62
C SER A 188 -9.30 4.53 -14.49
N ASP A 189 -9.84 3.78 -15.46
CA ASP A 189 -10.94 4.21 -16.33
C ASP A 189 -12.23 4.42 -15.54
N GLY A 190 -12.49 3.55 -14.56
CA GLY A 190 -13.63 3.67 -13.65
C GLY A 190 -13.56 4.98 -12.86
N LEU A 191 -12.44 5.25 -12.19
CA LEU A 191 -12.25 6.48 -11.43
C LEU A 191 -12.31 7.73 -12.33
N ASN A 192 -11.75 7.67 -13.54
CA ASN A 192 -11.83 8.77 -14.49
C ASN A 192 -13.28 9.09 -14.88
N LYS A 193 -14.10 8.08 -15.15
CA LYS A 193 -15.54 8.27 -15.42
C LYS A 193 -16.26 8.89 -14.22
N VAL A 194 -15.98 8.41 -13.01
CA VAL A 194 -16.59 8.96 -11.78
C VAL A 194 -16.21 10.42 -11.58
N PHE A 195 -14.93 10.77 -11.66
CA PHE A 195 -14.48 12.14 -11.43
C PHE A 195 -14.92 13.08 -12.55
N SER A 196 -14.92 12.64 -13.81
CA SER A 196 -15.48 13.41 -14.93
C SER A 196 -16.96 13.70 -14.74
N GLU A 197 -17.74 12.70 -14.30
CA GLU A 197 -19.16 12.88 -14.00
C GLU A 197 -19.37 13.81 -12.80
N CYS A 198 -18.57 13.67 -11.73
CA CYS A 198 -18.56 14.60 -10.61
C CYS A 198 -18.30 16.04 -11.10
N HIS A 199 -17.31 16.25 -11.98
CA HIS A 199 -17.03 17.57 -12.54
C HIS A 199 -18.23 18.13 -13.31
N ARG A 200 -18.90 17.29 -14.11
CA ARG A 200 -20.05 17.70 -14.94
C ARG A 200 -21.24 18.15 -14.08
N VAL A 201 -21.55 17.42 -13.00
CA VAL A 201 -22.77 17.68 -12.19
C VAL A 201 -22.55 18.67 -11.05
N LEU A 202 -21.31 18.84 -10.58
CA LEU A 202 -20.99 19.76 -9.50
C LEU A 202 -21.19 21.21 -9.97
N LYS A 203 -21.68 22.09 -9.08
CA LYS A 203 -21.66 23.54 -9.32
C LYS A 203 -20.22 24.03 -9.43
N ASP A 204 -19.98 25.17 -10.06
CA ASP A 204 -18.61 25.66 -10.28
C ASP A 204 -17.87 25.94 -8.95
N GLU A 205 -18.59 26.44 -7.94
CA GLU A 205 -18.08 26.63 -6.58
C GLU A 205 -18.15 25.39 -5.68
N GLY A 206 -18.64 24.28 -6.21
CA GLY A 206 -18.77 23.04 -5.44
C GLY A 206 -17.43 22.41 -5.11
N LEU A 207 -17.43 21.57 -4.06
CA LEU A 207 -16.26 20.83 -3.61
C LEU A 207 -16.44 19.34 -3.88
N LEU A 208 -15.42 18.72 -4.48
CA LEU A 208 -15.24 17.28 -4.44
C LEU A 208 -14.27 16.97 -3.30
N ILE A 209 -14.70 16.21 -2.30
CA ILE A 209 -13.90 15.91 -1.10
C ILE A 209 -13.88 14.41 -0.88
N PHE A 210 -12.69 13.84 -0.75
CA PHE A 210 -12.49 12.45 -0.41
C PHE A 210 -11.19 12.26 0.38
N THR A 211 -11.08 11.17 1.12
CA THR A 211 -9.84 10.79 1.78
C THR A 211 -9.03 9.84 0.89
N PHE A 212 -7.71 9.97 0.95
CA PHE A 212 -6.79 9.12 0.22
C PHE A 212 -5.49 8.92 0.99
N HIS A 213 -4.97 7.71 0.96
CA HIS A 213 -3.62 7.38 1.40
C HIS A 213 -3.09 6.22 0.56
N HIS A 214 -1.78 6.19 0.34
CA HIS A 214 -1.10 5.03 -0.23
C HIS A 214 0.40 5.12 0.06
N ASN A 215 1.07 3.98 0.24
CA ASN A 215 2.52 3.93 0.48
C ASN A 215 3.35 3.84 -0.83
N LYS A 216 2.73 4.02 -1.99
CA LYS A 216 3.38 3.89 -3.31
C LYS A 216 3.19 5.16 -4.11
N LEU A 217 4.28 5.61 -4.74
CA LEU A 217 4.32 6.82 -5.57
C LEU A 217 3.32 6.79 -6.72
N TRP A 218 3.25 5.65 -7.43
CA TRP A 218 2.40 5.49 -8.61
C TRP A 218 0.91 5.75 -8.31
N ALA A 219 0.44 5.43 -7.10
CA ALA A 219 -0.95 5.62 -6.72
C ALA A 219 -1.31 7.11 -6.59
N TRP A 220 -0.40 7.92 -6.04
CA TRP A 220 -0.53 9.38 -5.97
C TRP A 220 -0.47 10.01 -7.36
N GLU A 221 0.44 9.53 -8.22
CA GLU A 221 0.54 9.95 -9.61
C GLU A 221 -0.77 9.69 -10.37
N SER A 222 -1.33 8.49 -10.26
CA SER A 222 -2.60 8.12 -10.90
C SER A 222 -3.75 9.03 -10.45
N ILE A 223 -3.93 9.24 -9.15
CA ILE A 223 -4.97 10.15 -8.64
C ILE A 223 -4.77 11.58 -9.16
N GLY A 224 -3.55 12.09 -9.14
CA GLY A 224 -3.24 13.42 -9.65
C GLY A 224 -3.56 13.57 -11.15
N LYS A 225 -3.20 12.59 -11.97
CA LYS A 225 -3.53 12.56 -13.41
C LYS A 225 -5.04 12.53 -13.66
N ILE A 226 -5.77 11.67 -12.94
CA ILE A 226 -7.22 11.54 -13.09
C ILE A 226 -7.93 12.85 -12.71
N LEU A 227 -7.53 13.48 -11.59
CA LEU A 227 -8.08 14.76 -11.16
C LEU A 227 -7.83 15.88 -12.18
N LEU A 228 -6.60 16.02 -12.66
CA LEU A 228 -6.24 17.01 -13.68
C LEU A 228 -7.01 16.78 -14.99
N GLY A 229 -7.10 15.52 -15.45
CA GLY A 229 -7.84 15.13 -16.65
C GLY A 229 -9.35 15.35 -16.52
N SER A 230 -9.89 15.21 -15.32
CA SER A 230 -11.31 15.47 -15.02
C SER A 230 -11.62 16.95 -14.76
N GLY A 231 -10.63 17.86 -14.86
CA GLY A 231 -10.84 19.30 -14.69
C GLY A 231 -10.77 19.82 -13.25
N PHE A 232 -10.24 19.03 -12.31
CA PHE A 232 -10.06 19.44 -10.91
C PHE A 232 -8.62 19.87 -10.60
N TYR A 233 -8.49 20.74 -9.60
CA TYR A 233 -7.25 20.93 -8.85
C TYR A 233 -7.52 20.75 -7.35
N ILE A 234 -6.47 20.48 -6.58
CA ILE A 234 -6.56 20.27 -5.14
C ILE A 234 -6.27 21.59 -4.42
N SER A 235 -7.28 22.13 -3.75
CA SER A 235 -7.21 23.43 -3.06
C SER A 235 -6.62 23.34 -1.64
N ALA A 236 -6.75 22.19 -0.99
CA ALA A 236 -6.21 21.91 0.33
C ALA A 236 -6.03 20.41 0.55
N THR A 237 -4.99 20.05 1.30
CA THR A 237 -4.75 18.68 1.77
C THR A 237 -4.56 18.57 3.28
N PRO A 238 -5.62 18.75 4.09
CA PRO A 238 -5.52 18.48 5.52
C PRO A 238 -5.31 16.99 5.78
N VAL A 239 -4.58 16.71 6.86
CA VAL A 239 -4.22 15.35 7.26
C VAL A 239 -5.03 14.99 8.50
N VAL A 240 -5.71 13.85 8.46
CA VAL A 240 -6.57 13.38 9.54
C VAL A 240 -6.22 11.94 9.89
N ARG A 241 -6.39 11.56 11.14
CA ARG A 241 -6.20 10.17 11.56
C ARG A 241 -7.39 9.32 11.08
N SER A 242 -7.13 8.22 10.38
CA SER A 242 -8.15 7.31 9.85
C SER A 242 -8.30 6.01 10.64
N GLU A 243 -7.25 5.55 11.34
CA GLU A 243 -7.33 4.34 12.16
C GLU A 243 -7.91 4.58 13.57
N GLY A 244 -8.78 3.67 14.00
CA GLY A 244 -9.37 3.63 15.34
C GLY A 244 -8.33 3.52 16.47
N LYS A 245 -8.76 3.81 17.71
CA LYS A 245 -7.89 3.74 18.91
C LYS A 245 -7.55 2.30 19.34
N SER A 246 -8.28 1.30 18.83
CA SER A 246 -8.05 -0.11 19.10
C SER A 246 -6.87 -0.61 18.27
N GLY A 247 -5.73 -0.87 18.91
CA GLY A 247 -4.45 -1.23 18.29
C GLY A 247 -4.37 -2.59 17.58
N PHE A 248 -5.45 -3.03 16.91
CA PHE A 248 -5.46 -4.23 16.09
C PHE A 248 -4.80 -4.04 14.71
N HIS A 249 -4.59 -2.79 14.27
CA HIS A 249 -3.90 -2.44 13.02
C HIS A 249 -2.64 -1.59 13.22
N SER A 250 -2.11 -1.47 14.44
CA SER A 250 -0.95 -0.63 14.74
C SER A 250 0.41 -1.33 14.53
N SER A 251 0.57 -2.07 13.44
CA SER A 251 1.88 -2.61 13.04
C SER A 251 2.79 -1.52 12.44
N LYS A 252 4.10 -1.77 12.47
CA LYS A 252 5.14 -0.86 11.94
C LYS A 252 5.10 -0.94 10.40
N GLY A 253 4.25 -0.14 9.77
CA GLY A 253 4.03 -0.14 8.31
C GLY A 253 2.62 0.25 7.86
N ASN A 254 1.64 0.20 8.77
CA ASN A 254 0.27 0.62 8.48
C ASN A 254 0.15 2.14 8.45
N LEU A 255 -0.63 2.63 7.47
CA LEU A 255 -0.95 4.03 7.27
C LEU A 255 -1.95 4.47 8.32
N ARG A 256 -1.55 5.42 9.18
CA ARG A 256 -2.40 5.87 10.30
C ARG A 256 -3.23 7.09 9.95
N TYR A 257 -2.81 7.81 8.91
CA TYR A 257 -3.39 9.07 8.51
C TYR A 257 -3.84 9.05 7.06
N ASP A 258 -4.96 9.69 6.84
CA ASP A 258 -5.51 9.99 5.54
C ASP A 258 -5.21 11.44 5.18
N CYS A 259 -4.91 11.64 3.90
CA CYS A 259 -4.94 12.94 3.29
C CYS A 259 -6.37 13.22 2.80
N VAL A 260 -7.00 14.27 3.30
CA VAL A 260 -8.29 14.74 2.76
C VAL A 260 -7.98 15.58 1.53
N LEU A 261 -8.38 15.15 0.34
CA LEU A 261 -8.19 15.91 -0.89
C LEU A 261 -9.42 16.80 -1.11
N VAL A 262 -9.24 18.12 -0.95
CA VAL A 262 -10.30 19.11 -1.18
C VAL A 262 -10.16 19.69 -2.58
N CYS A 263 -10.92 19.15 -3.52
CA CYS A 263 -10.83 19.46 -4.94
C CYS A 263 -11.85 20.53 -5.37
N ARG A 264 -11.42 21.41 -6.28
CA ARG A 264 -12.22 22.46 -6.92
C ARG A 264 -12.07 22.38 -8.43
N LYS A 265 -13.09 22.80 -9.18
CA LYS A 265 -12.98 22.91 -10.64
C LYS A 265 -11.93 23.94 -11.02
N ARG A 266 -11.23 23.71 -12.13
CA ARG A 266 -10.28 24.66 -12.70
C ARG A 266 -10.99 25.88 -13.31
N PRO A 267 -10.31 27.04 -13.43
CA PRO A 267 -8.89 27.30 -13.12
C PRO A 267 -8.60 27.57 -11.64
N SER A 268 -7.32 27.40 -11.27
CA SER A 268 -6.78 27.82 -9.98
C SER A 268 -6.30 29.28 -10.06
N GLN A 269 -6.36 30.02 -8.95
CA GLN A 269 -5.84 31.40 -8.83
C GLN A 269 -4.32 31.45 -8.54
N TRP A 270 -3.60 30.34 -8.72
CA TRP A 270 -2.17 30.28 -8.44
C TRP A 270 -1.36 30.79 -9.63
N GLU A 271 -0.53 31.81 -9.41
CA GLU A 271 0.21 32.50 -10.48
C GLU A 271 1.66 32.04 -10.63
N ASP A 272 2.27 31.55 -9.55
CA ASP A 272 3.67 31.14 -9.55
C ASP A 272 3.88 29.83 -10.30
N ASN A 273 4.69 29.89 -11.35
CA ASN A 273 5.00 28.78 -12.24
C ASN A 273 6.42 28.22 -12.06
N SER A 274 7.17 28.70 -11.07
CA SER A 274 8.54 28.22 -10.79
C SER A 274 8.49 26.97 -9.92
N TRP A 275 9.01 25.85 -10.43
CA TRP A 275 9.13 24.62 -9.66
C TRP A 275 9.95 24.82 -8.37
N SER A 276 11.03 25.60 -8.43
CA SER A 276 11.89 25.86 -7.27
C SER A 276 11.13 26.55 -6.13
N SER A 277 10.27 27.51 -6.46
CA SER A 277 9.42 28.20 -5.49
C SER A 277 8.31 27.26 -4.99
N LEU A 278 7.66 26.54 -5.90
CA LEU A 278 6.61 25.57 -5.57
C LEU A 278 7.12 24.48 -4.61
N ARG A 279 8.34 23.98 -4.84
CA ARG A 279 9.05 23.04 -3.95
C ARG A 279 9.24 23.59 -2.54
N GLU A 280 9.65 24.86 -2.41
CA GLU A 280 9.80 25.50 -1.11
C GLU A 280 8.46 25.58 -0.35
N HIS A 281 7.39 25.95 -1.04
CA HIS A 281 6.03 25.96 -0.49
C HIS A 281 5.59 24.55 -0.04
N ILE A 282 5.85 23.52 -0.86
CA ILE A 282 5.53 22.13 -0.53
C ILE A 282 6.28 21.68 0.73
N LEU A 283 7.60 21.92 0.79
CA LEU A 283 8.43 21.51 1.93
C LEU A 283 8.01 22.24 3.22
N LYS A 284 7.79 23.56 3.14
CA LYS A 284 7.33 24.36 4.26
C LYS A 284 6.02 23.83 4.84
N ASP A 285 5.04 23.55 3.99
CA ASP A 285 3.76 23.00 4.42
C ASP A 285 3.88 21.57 4.93
N ALA A 286 4.70 20.72 4.30
CA ALA A 286 4.91 19.35 4.75
C ALA A 286 5.54 19.30 6.16
N ILE A 287 6.53 20.16 6.43
CA ILE A 287 7.14 20.34 7.76
C ILE A 287 6.10 20.86 8.75
N LEU A 288 5.31 21.86 8.37
CA LEU A 288 4.26 22.42 9.24
C LEU A 288 3.24 21.35 9.63
N TRP A 289 2.73 20.58 8.66
CA TRP A 289 1.75 19.53 8.90
C TRP A 289 2.33 18.38 9.72
N THR A 290 3.58 17.98 9.46
CA THR A 290 4.27 16.96 10.26
C THR A 290 4.42 17.43 11.71
N ARG A 291 4.86 18.66 11.94
CA ARG A 291 4.95 19.26 13.29
C ARG A 291 3.61 19.36 13.98
N LYS A 292 2.54 19.77 13.28
CA LYS A 292 1.18 19.83 13.82
C LYS A 292 0.71 18.45 14.28
N THR A 293 0.94 17.44 13.46
CA THR A 293 0.59 16.06 13.79
C THR A 293 1.41 15.55 14.99
N LEU A 294 2.70 15.85 15.10
CA LEU A 294 3.52 15.48 16.28
C LEU A 294 3.01 16.17 17.55
N ARG A 295 2.73 17.48 17.49
CA ARG A 295 2.24 18.28 18.62
C ARG A 295 0.89 17.82 19.15
N SER A 296 0.08 17.17 18.33
CA SER A 296 -1.19 16.59 18.77
C SER A 296 -1.04 15.37 19.69
N GLY A 297 0.20 14.97 20.02
CA GLY A 297 0.50 13.81 20.87
C GLY A 297 0.39 12.47 20.14
N MET A 298 0.31 12.50 18.81
CA MET A 298 0.19 11.30 17.99
C MET A 298 1.54 10.88 17.41
N LEU A 299 1.74 9.57 17.29
CA LEU A 299 2.92 8.99 16.66
C LEU A 299 2.85 9.17 15.14
N ILE A 300 3.97 9.52 14.53
CA ILE A 300 4.16 9.61 13.08
C ILE A 300 5.27 8.64 12.68
N THR A 301 5.03 7.88 11.61
CA THR A 301 6.00 7.01 10.95
C THR A 301 6.52 7.66 9.67
N GLU A 302 7.58 7.10 9.07
CA GLU A 302 8.10 7.54 7.77
C GLU A 302 7.04 7.46 6.66
N VAL A 303 6.17 6.44 6.71
CA VAL A 303 5.08 6.25 5.74
C VAL A 303 4.03 7.36 5.87
N ASP A 304 3.80 7.85 7.09
CA ASP A 304 2.90 8.97 7.35
C ASP A 304 3.52 10.29 6.81
N VAL A 305 4.82 10.52 7.02
CA VAL A 305 5.53 11.68 6.44
C VAL A 305 5.51 11.64 4.91
N PHE A 306 5.74 10.46 4.31
CA PHE A 306 5.60 10.26 2.88
C PHE A 306 4.20 10.69 2.38
N THR A 307 3.14 10.25 3.07
CA THR A 307 1.75 10.61 2.74
C THR A 307 1.53 12.13 2.80
N ILE A 308 2.07 12.80 3.82
CA ILE A 308 2.00 14.27 3.95
C ILE A 308 2.67 14.95 2.76
N ILE A 309 3.89 14.53 2.41
CA ILE A 309 4.64 15.12 1.31
C ILE A 309 3.90 14.91 -0.01
N MET A 310 3.47 13.68 -0.32
CA MET A 310 2.74 13.39 -1.57
C MET A 310 1.45 14.21 -1.68
N GLY A 311 0.68 14.29 -0.59
CA GLY A 311 -0.53 15.13 -0.55
C GLY A 311 -0.22 16.62 -0.80
N LYS A 312 0.88 17.14 -0.24
CA LYS A 312 1.29 18.53 -0.49
C LYS A 312 1.84 18.75 -1.89
N THR A 313 2.59 17.81 -2.43
CA THR A 313 3.05 17.87 -3.81
C THR A 313 1.87 17.92 -4.77
N LEU A 314 0.85 17.05 -4.62
CA LEU A 314 -0.35 17.12 -5.45
C LEU A 314 -1.12 18.44 -5.26
N GLU A 315 -1.23 18.93 -4.02
CA GLU A 315 -1.89 20.22 -3.73
C GLU A 315 -1.29 21.36 -4.55
N TYR A 316 0.01 21.57 -4.43
CA TYR A 316 0.67 22.70 -5.08
C TYR A 316 0.86 22.47 -6.59
N TYR A 317 1.19 21.25 -7.01
CA TYR A 317 1.35 20.94 -8.44
C TYR A 317 0.04 21.14 -9.19
N THR A 318 -1.08 20.60 -8.69
CA THR A 318 -2.37 20.75 -9.41
C THR A 318 -2.87 22.20 -9.46
N LYS A 319 -2.53 23.03 -8.46
CA LYS A 319 -2.81 24.47 -8.47
C LYS A 319 -2.04 25.21 -9.57
N ALA A 320 -0.79 24.87 -9.79
CA ALA A 320 0.09 25.56 -10.74
C ALA A 320 0.05 24.95 -12.16
N PHE A 321 -0.57 23.79 -12.34
CA PHE A 321 -0.72 23.10 -13.63
C PHE A 321 -1.50 23.96 -14.67
N PRO A 322 -1.07 24.03 -15.95
CA PRO A 322 -0.08 23.17 -16.61
C PRO A 322 1.30 23.83 -16.79
N ASN A 323 1.49 25.06 -16.30
CA ASN A 323 2.57 25.92 -16.78
C ASN A 323 3.83 25.86 -15.91
N ILE A 324 3.99 24.84 -15.06
CA ILE A 324 5.08 24.75 -14.09
C ILE A 324 6.39 24.44 -14.81
N LYS A 325 7.42 25.23 -14.54
CA LYS A 325 8.73 25.10 -15.17
C LYS A 325 9.85 24.87 -14.19
N HIS A 326 10.78 24.00 -14.57
CA HIS A 326 12.08 23.81 -13.95
C HIS A 326 13.15 24.19 -14.98
N TYR A 327 13.94 25.23 -14.71
CA TYR A 327 14.95 25.76 -15.65
C TYR A 327 14.43 25.98 -17.10
N ASN A 328 13.24 26.57 -17.23
CA ASN A 328 12.51 26.84 -18.48
C ASN A 328 11.83 25.64 -19.17
N GLU A 329 12.04 24.41 -18.70
CA GLU A 329 11.36 23.21 -19.20
C GLU A 329 10.15 22.87 -18.35
N LEU A 330 9.10 22.29 -18.95
CA LEU A 330 7.93 21.84 -18.19
C LEU A 330 8.29 20.63 -17.34
N ILE A 331 7.89 20.65 -16.06
CA ILE A 331 8.04 19.48 -15.18
C ILE A 331 6.74 18.67 -15.13
N THR A 332 6.86 17.37 -15.35
CA THR A 332 5.73 16.44 -15.26
C THR A 332 5.36 16.15 -13.80
N LEU A 333 4.13 15.69 -13.58
CA LEU A 333 3.68 15.28 -12.25
C LEU A 333 4.54 14.14 -11.69
N ALA A 334 4.95 13.20 -12.55
CA ALA A 334 5.79 12.07 -12.16
C ALA A 334 7.16 12.52 -11.65
N GLU A 335 7.81 13.45 -12.37
CA GLU A 335 9.09 14.03 -11.96
C GLU A 335 8.96 14.80 -10.64
N ALA A 336 7.94 15.65 -10.53
CA ALA A 336 7.66 16.42 -9.31
C ALA A 336 7.45 15.51 -8.08
N LEU A 337 6.67 14.44 -8.21
CA LEU A 337 6.44 13.47 -7.14
C LEU A 337 7.72 12.69 -6.80
N ASN A 338 8.48 12.27 -7.80
CA ASN A 338 9.71 11.52 -7.60
C ASN A 338 10.78 12.35 -6.89
N GLU A 339 10.97 13.62 -7.29
CA GLU A 339 11.87 14.55 -6.60
C GLU A 339 11.43 14.77 -5.15
N MET A 340 10.13 15.04 -4.92
CA MET A 340 9.63 15.35 -3.58
C MET A 340 9.70 14.15 -2.61
N LYS A 341 9.61 12.92 -3.13
CA LYS A 341 9.76 11.70 -2.32
C LYS A 341 11.11 11.65 -1.60
N ASP A 342 12.18 12.13 -2.23
CA ASP A 342 13.54 12.06 -1.67
C ASP A 342 13.73 13.01 -0.47
N PHE A 343 12.81 13.97 -0.27
CA PHE A 343 12.81 14.87 0.89
C PHE A 343 12.14 14.29 2.14
N ALA A 344 11.65 13.04 2.13
CA ALA A 344 11.00 12.42 3.29
C ALA A 344 11.87 12.42 4.56
N ASN A 345 13.16 12.10 4.43
CA ASN A 345 14.10 12.13 5.55
C ASN A 345 14.31 13.55 6.08
N HIS A 346 14.51 14.52 5.17
CA HIS A 346 14.70 15.92 5.52
C HIS A 346 13.49 16.50 6.29
N VAL A 347 12.27 16.24 5.83
CA VAL A 347 11.04 16.66 6.52
C VAL A 347 10.94 16.00 7.89
N THR A 348 11.27 14.71 7.98
CA THR A 348 11.25 13.95 9.24
C THR A 348 12.21 14.55 10.27
N GLU A 349 13.45 14.82 9.88
CA GLU A 349 14.49 15.38 10.76
C GLU A 349 14.15 16.81 11.19
N THR A 350 13.75 17.65 10.25
CA THR A 350 13.42 19.07 10.50
C THR A 350 12.15 19.24 11.35
N SER A 351 11.28 18.24 11.36
CA SER A 351 10.04 18.25 12.14
C SER A 351 10.23 17.80 13.59
N ARG A 352 11.39 17.23 13.96
CA ARG A 352 11.66 16.84 15.35
C ARG A 352 11.67 18.09 16.25
N PRO A 353 10.96 18.07 17.40
CA PRO A 353 11.01 19.18 18.34
C PRO A 353 12.42 19.30 18.93
N GLU A 354 12.86 20.54 19.19
CA GLU A 354 14.17 20.84 19.82
C GLU A 354 14.31 20.27 21.24
N GLN A 355 13.21 19.87 21.88
CA GLN A 355 13.20 19.13 23.13
C GLN A 355 12.37 17.85 22.98
N PRO A 356 12.80 16.72 23.57
CA PRO A 356 11.99 15.52 23.61
C PRO A 356 10.68 15.82 24.35
N PRO A 357 9.52 15.35 23.87
CA PRO A 357 8.26 15.57 24.57
C PRO A 357 8.38 14.98 25.98
N LEU A 358 8.01 15.78 27.00
CA LEU A 358 7.85 15.32 28.38
C LEU A 358 7.04 14.00 28.38
N PRO A 359 7.45 12.96 29.13
CA PRO A 359 6.73 11.71 29.14
C PRO A 359 5.48 11.87 30.00
N LYS A 360 4.35 12.32 29.45
CA LYS A 360 3.09 12.39 30.22
C LYS A 360 1.86 12.08 29.38
N SER A 361 1.16 11.03 29.85
CA SER A 361 -0.25 10.68 29.66
C SER A 361 -0.89 11.02 28.32
N TYR A 362 -1.28 9.96 27.60
CA TYR A 362 -2.20 9.98 26.45
C TYR A 362 -3.22 11.13 26.51
N VAL A 363 -3.05 12.14 25.63
CA VAL A 363 -4.02 13.24 25.50
C VAL A 363 -5.30 12.68 24.89
N LYS A 364 -6.41 12.74 25.63
CA LYS A 364 -7.69 12.10 25.27
C LYS A 364 -8.48 12.83 24.17
N LYS A 365 -8.16 14.08 23.85
CA LYS A 365 -8.90 14.94 22.90
C LYS A 365 -8.05 15.26 21.66
N ALA A 366 -8.59 14.99 20.48
CA ALA A 366 -7.96 15.35 19.20
C ALA A 366 -8.19 16.85 18.92
N GLU A 367 -7.25 17.69 19.33
CA GLU A 367 -7.31 19.16 19.11
C GLU A 367 -7.03 19.58 17.66
N GLN A 368 -6.54 18.65 16.83
CA GLN A 368 -6.13 18.92 15.44
C GLN A 368 -7.28 19.40 14.55
N LEU A 369 -8.47 18.79 14.67
CA LEU A 369 -9.63 19.18 13.86
C LEU A 369 -10.14 20.57 14.26
N THR A 370 -10.15 20.88 15.55
CA THR A 370 -10.54 22.20 16.06
C THR A 370 -9.59 23.30 15.60
N LEU A 371 -8.28 23.05 15.66
CA LEU A 371 -7.26 23.98 15.14
C LEU A 371 -7.40 24.17 13.62
N PHE A 372 -7.60 23.07 12.88
CA PHE A 372 -7.81 23.13 11.43
C PHE A 372 -9.07 23.91 11.06
N ILE A 373 -10.19 23.71 11.78
CA ILE A 373 -11.42 24.46 11.55
C ILE A 373 -11.18 25.96 11.76
N ARG A 374 -10.51 26.35 12.86
CA ARG A 374 -10.25 27.77 13.16
C ARG A 374 -9.38 28.44 12.09
N GLU A 375 -8.28 27.81 11.71
CA GLU A 375 -7.39 28.30 10.65
C GLU A 375 -8.05 28.30 9.27
N SER A 376 -8.92 27.33 8.99
CA SER A 376 -9.64 27.26 7.72
C SER A 376 -10.64 28.39 7.58
N ARG A 377 -11.30 28.82 8.65
CA ARG A 377 -12.14 30.01 8.63
C ARG A 377 -11.33 31.25 8.28
N GLU A 378 -10.20 31.45 8.95
CA GLU A 378 -9.30 32.58 8.67
C GLU A 378 -8.76 32.56 7.22
N LYS A 379 -8.41 31.38 6.69
CA LYS A 379 -7.80 31.24 5.36
C LYS A 379 -8.81 31.24 4.21
N TYR A 380 -10.01 30.70 4.41
CA TYR A 380 -10.98 30.44 3.33
C TYR A 380 -12.33 31.18 3.49
N GLU A 381 -12.74 31.60 4.69
CA GLU A 381 -13.97 32.41 4.87
C GLU A 381 -13.69 33.91 4.75
N ALA A 382 -12.50 34.40 5.15
CA ALA A 382 -12.17 35.83 5.10
C ALA A 382 -12.16 36.44 3.68
N ARG A 383 -12.13 35.62 2.63
CA ARG A 383 -12.22 36.08 1.22
C ARG A 383 -13.65 36.33 0.72
N ARG A 384 -14.69 36.15 1.55
CA ARG A 384 -16.09 36.43 1.18
C ARG A 384 -16.56 37.87 1.46
N HIS A 385 -15.72 38.74 2.00
CA HIS A 385 -16.09 40.12 2.36
C HIS A 385 -15.22 41.17 1.68
N ILE A 386 -15.08 41.09 0.36
CA ILE A 386 -14.73 42.25 -0.48
C ILE A 386 -15.53 42.10 -1.79
N GLU A 387 -16.81 42.44 -1.74
CA GLU A 387 -17.60 42.96 -2.87
C GLU A 387 -18.47 44.10 -2.36
#